data_AF-A0A1F0PRI6-F1
#
_entry.id   AF-A0A1F0PRI6-F1
#
_cell.length_a   1.000
_cell.length_b   1.000
_cell.length_c   1.000
_cell.angle_alpha   90.00
_cell.angle_beta   90.00
_cell.angle_gamma   90.00
#
_symmetry.space_group_name_H-M   'P 1'
#
loop_
_entity.id
_entity.type
_entity.pdbx_description
1 polymer ?
#
loop_
_entity_poly.entity_id
_entity_poly.type
_entity_poly.pdbx_seq_one_letter_code
_entity_poly.pdbx_strand_id
1 'polypeptide(L)'
;MSNNEMILAALGFSNLDSQLDEFKTNFGYDWTDEDLDEAIEVAGYNTSNVRNCLMEILWLKVVYYFVDTMDCSREMFDSYINGSLDTHFYYNGTEVKSEEELWKLVNAA
;
A
#
# COMPACT_ATOMS: atom_id res chain seq x y z
N MET A 1 -1.07 -21.57 11.46
CA MET A 1 -1.21 -20.13 11.65
C MET A 1 0.13 -19.61 12.10
N SER A 2 0.81 -18.79 11.30
CA SER A 2 2.04 -18.12 11.73
C SER A 2 1.69 -17.03 12.77
N ASN A 3 2.68 -16.57 13.56
CA ASN A 3 2.45 -15.48 14.50
C ASN A 3 1.96 -14.20 13.79
N ASN A 4 2.39 -13.97 12.55
CA ASN A 4 2.07 -12.76 11.79
C ASN A 4 0.62 -12.79 11.28
N GLU A 5 0.10 -13.96 10.89
CA GLU A 5 -1.34 -14.13 10.57
C GLU A 5 -2.24 -13.82 11.78
N MET A 6 -1.80 -14.16 13.00
CA MET A 6 -2.54 -13.83 14.23
C MET A 6 -2.47 -12.34 14.57
N ILE A 7 -1.33 -11.68 14.33
CA ILE A 7 -1.17 -10.23 14.52
C ILE A 7 -2.06 -9.49 13.52
N LEU A 8 -2.04 -9.86 12.25
CA LEU A 8 -2.93 -9.31 11.22
C LEU A 8 -4.40 -9.45 11.60
N ALA A 9 -4.84 -10.65 11.99
CA ALA A 9 -6.20 -10.88 12.49
C ALA A 9 -6.57 -9.98 13.68
N ALA A 10 -5.64 -9.77 14.61
CA ALA A 10 -5.83 -8.87 15.75
C ALA A 10 -5.84 -7.38 15.37
N LEU A 11 -5.11 -7.00 14.32
CA LEU A 11 -5.09 -5.66 13.74
C LEU A 11 -6.35 -5.37 12.89
N GLY A 12 -7.27 -6.34 12.78
CA GLY A 12 -8.48 -6.22 11.99
C GLY A 12 -8.30 -6.61 10.52
N PHE A 13 -7.13 -7.13 10.15
CA PHE A 13 -6.94 -7.84 8.89
C PHE A 13 -7.44 -9.28 9.03
N SER A 14 -8.72 -9.52 8.80
CA SER A 14 -9.26 -10.88 8.86
C SER A 14 -8.76 -11.71 7.69
N ASN A 15 -8.79 -13.05 7.82
CA ASN A 15 -8.44 -14.02 6.77
C ASN A 15 -9.29 -13.92 5.47
N LEU A 16 -10.12 -12.87 5.34
CA LEU A 16 -10.97 -12.52 4.21
C LEU A 16 -10.55 -11.21 3.53
N ASP A 17 -9.48 -10.55 3.98
CA ASP A 17 -9.00 -9.31 3.38
C ASP A 17 -8.26 -9.56 2.08
N SER A 18 -9.06 -9.83 1.04
CA SER A 18 -8.62 -9.94 -0.35
C SER A 18 -7.86 -8.71 -0.84
N GLN A 19 -7.82 -7.62 -0.08
CA GLN A 19 -7.20 -6.38 -0.50
C GLN A 19 -5.68 -6.38 -0.48
N LEU A 20 -5.02 -7.04 0.49
CA LEU A 20 -3.55 -7.19 0.42
C LEU A 20 -3.19 -8.09 -0.77
N ASP A 21 -3.98 -9.15 -1.00
CA ASP A 21 -3.84 -10.02 -2.17
C ASP A 21 -4.16 -9.28 -3.49
N GLU A 22 -5.18 -8.42 -3.51
CA GLU A 22 -5.54 -7.58 -4.66
C GLU A 22 -4.46 -6.54 -4.91
N PHE A 23 -3.94 -5.88 -3.87
CA PHE A 23 -2.83 -4.94 -3.97
C PHE A 23 -1.61 -5.62 -4.57
N LYS A 24 -1.24 -6.78 -4.03
CA LYS A 24 -0.15 -7.60 -4.58
C LYS A 24 -0.41 -8.02 -6.02
N THR A 25 -1.63 -8.43 -6.35
CA THR A 25 -2.01 -8.83 -7.71
C THR A 25 -1.93 -7.64 -8.69
N ASN A 26 -2.34 -6.46 -8.24
CA ASN A 26 -2.46 -5.27 -9.07
C ASN A 26 -1.14 -4.52 -9.20
N PHE A 27 -0.29 -4.50 -8.16
CA PHE A 27 0.92 -3.68 -8.07
C PHE A 27 2.21 -4.48 -7.87
N GLY A 28 2.13 -5.80 -7.65
CA GLY A 28 3.30 -6.68 -7.58
C GLY A 28 4.07 -6.65 -6.25
N TYR A 29 3.65 -5.83 -5.27
CA TYR A 29 4.29 -5.73 -3.96
C TYR A 29 3.48 -6.45 -2.90
N ASP A 30 4.19 -7.25 -2.10
CA ASP A 30 3.66 -7.87 -0.90
C ASP A 30 4.25 -7.16 0.33
N TRP A 31 3.57 -7.31 1.47
CA TRP A 31 4.11 -6.85 2.75
C TRP A 31 5.11 -7.86 3.31
N THR A 32 6.05 -7.38 4.10
CA THR A 32 7.04 -8.17 4.83
C THR A 32 6.84 -8.00 6.34
N ASP A 33 7.47 -8.87 7.12
CA ASP A 33 7.51 -8.76 8.57
C ASP A 33 8.11 -7.41 9.01
N GLU A 34 9.11 -6.92 8.29
CA GLU A 34 9.75 -5.62 8.52
C GLU A 34 8.78 -4.45 8.29
N ASP A 35 7.95 -4.50 7.25
CA ASP A 35 6.93 -3.48 7.00
C ASP A 35 5.88 -3.45 8.12
N LEU A 36 5.51 -4.63 8.62
CA LEU A 36 4.53 -4.76 9.69
C LEU A 36 5.10 -4.25 11.02
N ASP A 37 6.36 -4.58 11.32
CA ASP A 37 7.07 -4.07 12.49
C ASP A 37 7.19 -2.54 12.43
N GLU A 38 7.57 -1.97 11.28
CA GLU A 38 7.63 -0.52 11.07
C GLU A 38 6.26 0.14 11.27
N ALA A 39 5.20 -0.45 10.69
CA ALA A 39 3.84 0.06 10.87
C ALA A 39 3.41 0.05 12.34
N ILE A 40 3.78 -0.98 13.11
CA ILE A 40 3.51 -1.07 14.55
C ILE A 40 4.31 -0.04 15.34
N GLU A 41 5.59 0.15 15.02
CA GLU A 41 6.46 1.13 15.68
C GLU A 41 5.96 2.57 15.47
N VAL A 42 5.54 2.90 14.25
CA VAL A 42 5.07 4.24 13.88
C VAL A 42 3.66 4.53 14.41
N ALA A 43 2.73 3.59 14.23
CA ALA A 43 1.32 3.80 14.56
C ALA A 43 0.95 3.46 16.01
N GLY A 44 1.83 2.77 16.73
CA GLY A 44 1.58 2.23 18.06
C GLY A 44 0.51 1.12 18.06
N TYR A 45 -0.07 0.84 19.23
CA TYR A 45 -1.02 -0.28 19.39
C TYR A 45 -2.46 0.01 18.91
N ASN A 46 -2.69 1.07 18.11
CA ASN A 46 -4.00 1.31 17.50
C ASN A 46 -4.11 0.53 16.18
N THR A 47 -4.94 -0.50 16.17
CA THR A 47 -5.10 -1.43 15.04
C THR A 47 -5.43 -0.74 13.71
N SER A 48 -6.30 0.28 13.72
CA SER A 48 -6.66 1.03 12.52
C SER A 48 -5.51 1.88 11.99
N ASN A 49 -4.69 2.43 12.88
CA ASN A 49 -3.53 3.22 12.49
C ASN A 49 -2.42 2.33 11.92
N VAL A 50 -2.15 1.17 12.55
CA VAL A 50 -1.14 0.21 12.04
C VAL A 50 -1.51 -0.24 10.64
N ARG A 51 -2.79 -0.56 10.40
CA ARG A 51 -3.27 -0.89 9.06
C ARG A 51 -3.02 0.24 8.06
N ASN A 52 -3.42 1.46 8.40
CA ASN A 52 -3.25 2.59 7.49
C ASN A 52 -1.77 2.81 7.16
N CYS A 53 -0.92 2.69 8.18
CA CYS A 53 0.53 2.82 8.03
C CYS A 53 1.12 1.71 7.15
N LEU A 54 0.67 0.46 7.31
CA LEU A 54 1.10 -0.63 6.44
C LEU A 54 0.72 -0.39 4.97
N MET A 55 -0.51 0.07 4.72
CA MET A 55 -0.92 0.42 3.35
C MET A 55 -0.13 1.60 2.78
N GLU A 56 0.20 2.59 3.61
CA GLU A 56 1.07 3.71 3.22
C GLU A 56 2.47 3.25 2.84
N ILE A 57 3.08 2.35 3.63
CA ILE A 57 4.38 1.73 3.34
C ILE A 57 4.34 1.00 1.99
N LEU A 58 3.29 0.22 1.73
CA LEU A 58 3.13 -0.48 0.46
C LEU A 58 2.99 0.48 -0.73
N TRP A 59 2.20 1.55 -0.60
CA TRP A 59 2.10 2.58 -1.63
C TRP A 59 3.45 3.27 -1.87
N LEU A 60 4.22 3.55 -0.82
CA LEU A 60 5.55 4.13 -0.95
C LEU A 60 6.50 3.23 -1.74
N LYS A 61 6.42 1.90 -1.61
CA LYS A 61 7.20 0.97 -2.44
C LYS A 61 6.90 1.13 -3.93
N VAL A 62 5.61 1.21 -4.29
CA VAL A 62 5.19 1.46 -5.69
C VAL A 62 5.74 2.81 -6.15
N VAL A 63 5.54 3.86 -5.36
CA VAL A 63 5.97 5.21 -5.72
C VAL A 63 7.48 5.28 -5.94
N TYR A 64 8.28 4.75 -5.02
CA TYR A 64 9.74 4.80 -5.15
C TYR A 64 10.23 3.99 -6.34
N TYR A 65 9.59 2.87 -6.70
CA TYR A 65 9.92 2.19 -7.93
C TYR A 65 9.77 3.10 -9.16
N PHE A 66 8.65 3.79 -9.32
CA PHE A 66 8.44 4.68 -10.48
C PHE A 66 9.31 5.95 -10.42
N VAL A 67 9.54 6.51 -9.23
CA VAL A 67 10.46 7.66 -9.07
C VAL A 67 11.88 7.25 -9.47
N ASP A 68 12.38 6.12 -8.96
CA ASP A 68 13.78 5.71 -9.14
C ASP A 68 14.04 5.10 -10.52
N THR A 69 13.07 4.40 -11.11
CA THR A 69 13.27 3.69 -12.39
C THR A 69 12.75 4.44 -13.61
N MET A 70 11.77 5.34 -13.44
CA MET A 70 11.08 6.04 -14.53
C MET A 70 11.23 7.57 -14.45
N ASP A 71 12.07 8.07 -13.52
CA ASP A 71 12.32 9.51 -13.30
C ASP A 71 11.04 10.33 -13.09
N CYS A 72 10.02 9.70 -12.48
CA CYS A 72 8.76 10.35 -12.15
C CYS A 72 8.93 11.31 -10.97
N SER A 73 8.27 12.46 -11.01
CA SER A 73 8.22 13.33 -9.81
C SER A 73 7.36 12.67 -8.72
N ARG A 74 7.91 12.56 -7.51
CA ARG A 74 7.20 12.09 -6.31
C ARG A 74 5.90 12.86 -6.05
N GLU A 75 5.87 14.14 -6.40
CA GLU A 75 4.71 15.03 -6.19
C GLU A 75 3.51 14.67 -7.07
N MET A 76 3.71 13.86 -8.11
CA MET A 76 2.61 13.37 -8.95
C MET A 76 1.80 12.27 -8.25
N PHE A 77 2.32 11.67 -7.18
CA PHE A 77 1.68 10.56 -6.50
C PHE A 77 0.96 11.01 -5.23
N ASP A 78 -0.29 10.58 -5.10
CA ASP A 78 -1.12 10.84 -3.92
C ASP A 78 -1.87 9.58 -3.49
N SER A 79 -2.22 9.48 -2.22
CA SER A 79 -3.03 8.39 -1.69
C SER A 79 -4.01 8.87 -0.64
N TYR A 80 -5.21 8.26 -0.65
CA TYR A 80 -6.23 8.49 0.36
C TYR A 80 -6.44 7.20 1.14
N ILE A 81 -6.23 7.26 2.46
CA ILE A 81 -6.37 6.15 3.40
C ILE A 81 -7.22 6.61 4.58
N ASN A 82 -8.42 6.07 4.76
CA ASN A 82 -9.39 6.62 5.74
C ASN A 82 -9.81 5.65 6.84
N GLY A 83 -8.86 5.08 7.58
CA GLY A 83 -9.21 4.32 8.80
C GLY A 83 -10.19 3.15 8.57
N SER A 84 -10.44 2.82 7.31
CA SER A 84 -11.03 1.63 6.74
C SER A 84 -9.99 1.03 5.80
N LEU A 85 -10.33 -0.09 5.21
CA LEU A 85 -9.55 -0.72 4.16
C LEU A 85 -9.74 -0.03 2.80
N ASP A 86 -10.60 0.99 2.68
CA ASP A 86 -10.72 1.77 1.44
C ASP A 86 -9.48 2.65 1.26
N THR A 87 -8.60 2.21 0.37
CA THR A 87 -7.42 2.97 -0.04
C THR A 87 -7.52 3.29 -1.52
N HIS A 88 -7.24 4.55 -1.85
CA HIS A 88 -7.21 5.02 -3.23
C HIS A 88 -5.83 5.58 -3.54
N PHE A 89 -5.33 5.28 -4.73
CA PHE A 89 -4.02 5.71 -5.18
C PHE A 89 -4.16 6.49 -6.48
N TYR A 90 -3.42 7.59 -6.58
CA TYR A 90 -3.54 8.53 -7.68
C TYR A 90 -2.19 8.85 -8.28
N TYR A 91 -2.18 9.00 -9.61
CA TYR A 91 -1.07 9.57 -10.36
C TYR A 91 -1.57 10.78 -11.14
N ASN A 92 -0.98 11.95 -10.87
CA ASN A 92 -1.32 13.24 -11.47
C ASN A 92 -2.85 13.50 -11.45
N GLY A 93 -3.49 13.25 -10.31
CA GLY A 93 -4.93 13.43 -10.10
C GLY A 93 -5.83 12.36 -10.72
N THR A 94 -5.27 11.35 -11.38
CA THR A 94 -6.03 10.20 -11.94
C THR A 94 -5.92 9.02 -11.01
N GLU A 95 -7.05 8.42 -10.62
CA GLU A 95 -7.05 7.21 -9.79
C GLU A 95 -6.52 6.02 -10.58
N VAL A 96 -5.65 5.24 -9.95
CA VAL A 96 -4.93 4.12 -10.55
C VAL A 96 -5.22 2.85 -9.76
N LYS A 97 -5.57 1.78 -10.46
CA LYS A 97 -5.96 0.50 -9.84
C LYS A 97 -4.97 -0.62 -10.06
N SER A 98 -3.98 -0.42 -10.92
CA SER A 98 -2.92 -1.40 -11.18
C SER A 98 -1.63 -0.76 -11.69
N GLU A 99 -0.55 -1.53 -11.61
CA GLU A 99 0.75 -1.19 -12.17
C GLU A 99 0.63 -0.91 -13.68
N GLU A 100 -0.13 -1.73 -14.42
CA GLU A 100 -0.32 -1.57 -15.86
C GLU A 100 -0.97 -0.22 -16.22
N GLU A 101 -1.98 0.20 -15.44
CA GLU A 101 -2.60 1.52 -15.60
C GLU A 101 -1.60 2.64 -15.33
N LEU A 102 -0.81 2.50 -14.27
CA LEU A 102 0.23 3.46 -13.92
C LEU A 102 1.28 3.61 -15.01
N TRP A 103 1.78 2.48 -15.53
CA TRP A 103 2.72 2.43 -16.64
C TRP A 103 2.19 3.17 -17.87
N LYS A 104 0.90 2.97 -18.21
CA LYS A 104 0.28 3.68 -19.33
C LYS A 104 0.25 5.19 -19.10
N LEU A 105 -0.07 5.65 -17.89
CA LEU A 105 -0.13 7.08 -17.57
C LEU A 105 1.25 7.72 -17.56
N VAL A 106 2.25 7.05 -16.98
CA VAL A 106 3.64 7.54 -16.92
C VAL A 106 4.23 7.67 -18.32
N ASN A 107 3.99 6.71 -19.22
CA ASN A 107 4.54 6.72 -20.58
C ASN A 107 3.68 7.47 -21.61
N ALA A 108 2.49 7.94 -21.23
CA ALA A 108 1.66 8.79 -22.08
C ALA A 108 2.04 10.28 -22.00
N ALA A 109 2.89 10.64 -21.03
CA ALA A 109 3.35 12.01 -20.76
C ALA A 109 4.51 12.45 -21.67
#